data_AF-A0A8C2JKQ3-F1
#
_entry.id   AF-A0A8C2JKQ3-F1
#
_cell.length_a   1.000
_cell.length_b   1.000
_cell.length_c   1.000
_cell.angle_alpha   90.00
_cell.angle_beta   90.00
_cell.angle_gamma   90.00
#
_symmetry.space_group_name_H-M   'P 1'
#
loop_
_entity.id
_entity.type
_entity.pdbx_description
1 polymer ?
#
loop_
_entity_poly.entity_id
_entity_poly.type
_entity_poly.pdbx_seq_one_letter_code
_entity_poly.pdbx_strand_id
1 'polypeptide(L)'
;RVRKLNLIKYERDDVSIQCRHHDEDQKIFCKAHEASMCVKDGVSLETIRDDRFSFSDEASTGVFTVNITDLREEDSGIYWCGAHIITKVHLNVSKDKDRLQEVFSVHDEGVFISHQNHRDELEVQSLSLSWL
;
A
#
# COMPACT_ATOMS: atom_id res chain seq x y z
N ARG A 1 20.30 -12.21 9.07
CA ARG A 1 19.37 -12.81 8.06
C ARG A 1 18.38 -11.73 7.66
N VAL A 2 18.25 -11.42 6.37
CA VAL A 2 17.34 -10.35 5.87
C VAL A 2 15.89 -10.83 5.90
N ARG A 3 14.98 -10.04 6.47
CA ARG A 3 13.53 -10.26 6.40
C ARG A 3 13.01 -9.74 5.08
N LYS A 4 12.15 -10.49 4.39
CA LYS A 4 11.50 -10.06 3.15
C LYS A 4 10.01 -9.90 3.38
N LEU A 5 9.45 -8.78 2.96
CA LEU A 5 8.02 -8.46 3.00
C LEU A 5 7.56 -8.18 1.56
N ASN A 6 6.45 -8.77 1.15
CA ASN A 6 5.80 -8.47 -0.13
C ASN A 6 4.40 -7.96 0.19
N LEU A 7 4.11 -6.73 -0.23
CA LEU A 7 2.87 -6.03 0.05
C LEU A 7 2.23 -5.68 -1.29
N ILE A 8 0.97 -6.06 -1.45
CA ILE A 8 0.15 -5.68 -2.59
C ILE A 8 -0.96 -4.78 -2.05
N LYS A 9 -1.06 -3.58 -2.62
CA LYS A 9 -1.96 -2.51 -2.21
C LYS A 9 -2.56 -1.85 -3.43
N TYR A 10 -3.56 -1.01 -3.22
CA TYR A 10 -4.21 -0.28 -4.28
C TYR A 10 -4.08 1.23 -4.08
N GLU A 11 -4.34 2.01 -5.12
CA GLU A 11 -4.35 3.46 -4.98
C GLU A 11 -5.36 3.91 -3.92
N ARG A 12 -5.01 4.97 -3.18
CA ARG A 12 -5.74 5.53 -2.04
C ARG A 12 -5.82 4.63 -0.80
N ASP A 13 -5.22 3.43 -0.82
CA ASP A 13 -5.02 2.64 0.40
C ASP A 13 -3.89 3.24 1.26
N ASP A 14 -3.83 2.77 2.51
CA ASP A 14 -2.70 3.04 3.40
C ASP A 14 -1.88 1.76 3.65
N VAL A 15 -0.60 1.94 3.98
CA VAL A 15 0.29 0.86 4.40
C VAL A 15 1.14 1.27 5.59
N SER A 16 1.32 0.32 6.52
CA SER A 16 2.23 0.43 7.65
C SER A 16 3.33 -0.62 7.53
N ILE A 17 4.57 -0.17 7.48
CA ILE A 17 5.76 -1.00 7.30
C ILE A 17 6.54 -1.01 8.60
N GLN A 18 6.59 -2.17 9.24
CA GLN A 18 7.36 -2.36 10.47
C GLN A 18 8.81 -2.74 10.18
N CYS A 19 9.71 -1.83 10.50
CA CYS A 19 11.15 -1.96 10.34
C CYS A 19 11.80 -2.27 11.69
N ARG A 20 12.50 -3.41 11.78
CA ARG A 20 13.33 -3.72 12.95
C ARG A 20 14.66 -2.99 12.87
N HIS A 21 15.13 -2.46 14.00
CA HIS A 21 16.45 -1.87 14.17
C HIS A 21 17.11 -2.40 15.45
N HIS A 22 18.44 -2.45 15.48
CA HIS A 22 19.19 -2.85 16.68
C HIS A 22 19.67 -1.65 17.49
N ASP A 23 20.03 -0.57 16.80
CA ASP A 23 20.54 0.67 17.39
C ASP A 23 19.72 1.85 16.87
N GLU A 24 19.75 2.99 17.57
CA GLU A 24 19.04 4.20 17.15
C GLU A 24 19.54 4.71 15.80
N ASP A 25 20.86 4.61 15.55
CA ASP A 25 21.48 5.01 14.28
C ASP A 25 21.05 4.17 13.06
N GLN A 26 20.30 3.10 13.26
CA GLN A 26 19.83 2.19 12.22
C GLN A 26 18.37 2.42 11.81
N LYS A 27 17.72 3.50 12.27
CA LYS A 27 16.36 3.88 11.86
C LYS A 27 16.37 4.57 10.48
N ILE A 28 16.74 3.80 9.46
CA ILE A 28 16.83 4.26 8.07
C ILE A 28 15.76 3.55 7.26
N PHE A 29 15.02 4.30 6.45
CA PHE A 29 14.09 3.78 5.46
C PHE A 29 14.37 4.43 4.11
N CYS A 30 14.61 3.61 3.08
CA CYS A 30 14.97 4.08 1.75
C CYS A 30 14.22 3.34 0.66
N LYS A 31 13.80 4.06 -0.40
CA LYS A 31 13.39 3.45 -1.67
C LYS A 31 14.63 3.12 -2.51
N ALA A 32 14.67 1.92 -3.07
CA ALA A 32 15.76 1.48 -3.93
C ALA A 32 15.84 2.34 -5.19
N HIS A 33 17.06 2.61 -5.67
CA HIS A 33 17.33 3.37 -6.90
C HIS A 33 16.87 4.84 -6.89
N GLU A 34 16.34 5.33 -5.78
CA GLU A 34 15.93 6.71 -5.55
C GLU A 34 16.56 7.20 -4.24
N ALA A 35 17.83 7.58 -4.28
CA ALA A 35 18.58 8.00 -3.10
C ALA A 35 17.96 9.22 -2.40
N SER A 36 17.25 10.07 -3.15
CA SER A 36 16.46 11.18 -2.61
C SER A 36 15.32 10.72 -1.70
N MET A 37 14.81 9.49 -1.90
CA MET A 37 13.75 8.89 -1.10
C MET A 37 14.30 8.06 0.05
N CYS A 38 15.15 8.70 0.86
CA CYS A 38 15.73 8.14 2.08
C CYS A 38 15.42 9.01 3.30
N VAL A 39 15.02 8.37 4.40
CA VAL A 39 14.72 8.99 5.68
C VAL A 39 15.54 8.33 6.77
N LYS A 40 16.15 9.14 7.65
CA LYS A 40 16.84 8.69 8.86
C LYS A 40 16.22 9.38 10.07
N ASP A 41 15.84 8.62 11.10
CA ASP A 41 15.26 9.16 12.35
C ASP A 41 14.01 10.04 12.13
N GLY A 42 13.24 9.76 11.08
CA GLY A 42 12.10 10.61 10.68
C GLY A 42 12.48 11.95 10.03
N VAL A 43 13.78 12.23 9.88
CA VAL A 43 14.33 13.37 9.16
C VAL A 43 14.71 12.91 7.75
N SER A 44 14.02 13.45 6.74
CA SER A 44 14.34 13.18 5.33
C SER A 44 15.75 13.73 5.03
N LEU A 45 16.62 12.88 4.45
CA LEU A 45 18.01 13.25 4.18
C LEU A 45 18.14 14.17 2.96
N GLU A 46 17.21 14.08 2.01
CA GLU A 46 17.16 14.90 0.80
C GLU A 46 15.70 15.20 0.42
N THR A 47 15.21 16.36 0.84
CA THR A 47 14.10 17.14 0.25
C THR A 47 13.07 16.39 -0.61
N ILE A 48 12.01 15.88 0.02
CA ILE A 48 10.59 16.23 -0.19
C ILE A 48 9.84 15.57 0.98
N ARG A 49 9.25 16.40 1.86
CA ARG A 49 8.30 15.94 2.87
C ARG A 49 6.97 15.72 2.17
N ASP A 50 6.85 14.58 1.48
CA ASP A 50 5.55 14.05 1.14
C ASP A 50 4.82 13.77 2.45
N ASP A 51 3.78 14.55 2.74
CA ASP A 51 3.03 14.54 4.00
C ASP A 51 2.27 13.23 4.23
N ARG A 52 2.12 12.44 3.16
CA ARG A 52 1.62 11.07 3.21
C ARG A 52 2.53 10.12 3.99
N PHE A 53 3.81 10.46 4.10
CA PHE A 53 4.78 9.65 4.84
C PHE A 53 4.87 10.10 6.30
N SER A 54 4.60 9.19 7.21
CA SER A 54 4.78 9.42 8.65
C SER A 54 5.61 8.31 9.30
N PHE A 55 6.35 8.69 10.34
CA PHE A 55 7.26 7.81 11.06
C PHE A 55 6.85 7.78 12.53
N SER A 56 6.65 6.59 13.06
CA SER A 56 6.47 6.37 14.49
C SER A 56 7.51 5.39 14.97
N ASP A 57 8.12 5.68 16.12
CA ASP A 57 9.15 4.84 16.71
C ASP A 57 8.65 4.24 18.02
N GLU A 58 8.77 2.93 18.16
CA GLU A 58 8.49 2.22 19.40
C GLU A 58 9.83 1.78 20.00
N ALA A 59 10.51 2.74 20.64
CA ALA A 59 11.87 2.59 21.15
C ALA A 59 12.07 1.36 22.07
N SER A 60 11.01 0.90 22.74
CA SER A 60 11.05 -0.26 23.63
C SER A 60 11.09 -1.62 22.91
N THR A 61 10.65 -1.69 21.65
CA THR A 61 10.53 -2.96 20.90
C THR A 61 11.60 -3.14 19.82
N GLY A 62 12.44 -2.13 19.58
CA GLY A 62 13.42 -2.14 18.49
C GLY A 62 12.74 -2.13 17.12
N VAL A 63 11.54 -1.54 17.04
CA VAL A 63 10.75 -1.45 15.83
C VAL A 63 10.29 -0.01 15.63
N PHE A 64 10.60 0.53 14.46
CA PHE A 64 9.96 1.75 13.97
C PHE A 64 8.99 1.38 12.85
N THR A 65 7.91 2.15 12.73
CA THR A 65 6.90 1.98 11.71
C THR A 65 6.91 3.16 10.75
N VAL A 66 6.91 2.85 9.46
CA VAL A 66 6.73 3.82 8.38
C VAL A 66 5.33 3.66 7.84
N ASN A 67 4.56 4.73 7.89
CA ASN A 67 3.22 4.79 7.33
C ASN A 67 3.24 5.59 6.03
N ILE A 68 2.59 5.07 4.99
CA ILE A 68 2.33 5.79 3.75
C ILE A 68 0.82 5.79 3.56
N THR A 69 0.22 6.98 3.58
CA THR A 69 -1.21 7.15 3.34
C THR A 69 -1.49 7.55 1.90
N ASP A 70 -2.73 7.37 1.43
CA ASP A 70 -3.13 7.78 0.07
C ASP A 70 -2.14 7.27 -1.00
N LEU A 71 -1.92 5.95 -1.02
CA LEU A 71 -0.95 5.32 -1.91
C LEU A 71 -1.23 5.63 -3.38
N ARG A 72 -0.15 5.78 -4.15
CA ARG A 72 -0.16 6.01 -5.59
C ARG A 72 0.62 4.92 -6.29
N GLU A 73 0.31 4.65 -7.55
CA GLU A 73 1.06 3.67 -8.35
C GLU A 73 2.58 3.91 -8.32
N GLU A 74 3.01 5.18 -8.30
CA GLU A 74 4.40 5.63 -8.21
C GLU A 74 5.12 5.27 -6.89
N ASP A 75 4.37 4.98 -5.82
CA ASP A 75 4.92 4.47 -4.56
C ASP A 75 5.32 2.99 -4.66
N SER A 76 5.00 2.32 -5.78
CA SER A 76 5.50 0.98 -6.03
C SER A 76 7.03 0.96 -6.09
N GLY A 77 7.61 -0.09 -5.52
CA GLY A 77 9.05 -0.25 -5.54
C GLY A 77 9.59 -1.18 -4.48
N ILE A 78 10.92 -1.20 -4.40
CA ILE A 78 11.64 -1.93 -3.37
C ILE A 78 12.07 -0.93 -2.30
N TYR A 79 11.77 -1.21 -1.04
CA TYR A 79 12.23 -0.42 0.10
C TYR A 79 13.15 -1.24 1.01
N TRP A 80 14.01 -0.53 1.74
CA TRP A 80 14.98 -1.12 2.65
C TRP A 80 14.91 -0.45 4.01
N CYS A 81 14.95 -1.26 5.07
CA CYS A 81 15.11 -0.79 6.44
C CYS A 81 16.53 -1.06 6.95
N GLY A 82 17.13 -0.06 7.58
CA GLY A 82 18.39 -0.13 8.32
C GLY A 82 19.65 -0.11 7.45
N ALA A 83 20.76 0.35 8.05
CA ALA A 83 22.06 0.54 7.40
C ALA A 83 22.62 -0.75 6.74
N HIS A 84 22.29 -1.92 7.31
CA HIS A 84 22.71 -3.23 6.77
C HIS A 84 21.59 -4.00 6.05
N ILE A 85 20.52 -3.32 5.63
CA ILE A 85 19.40 -3.92 4.89
C ILE A 85 18.80 -5.09 5.68
N ILE A 86 18.27 -4.79 6.87
CA ILE A 86 17.69 -5.79 7.77
C ILE A 86 16.37 -6.30 7.22
N THR A 87 15.56 -5.40 6.65
CA THR A 87 14.28 -5.72 6.03
C THR A 87 14.24 -5.20 4.59
N LYS A 88 13.87 -6.08 3.67
CA LYS A 88 13.53 -5.75 2.29
C LYS A 88 12.02 -5.79 2.12
N VAL A 89 11.45 -4.73 1.56
CA VAL A 89 10.01 -4.64 1.27
C VAL A 89 9.83 -4.51 -0.23
N HIS A 90 8.98 -5.33 -0.83
CA HIS A 90 8.46 -5.09 -2.16
C HIS A 90 7.03 -4.56 -1.99
N LEU A 91 6.80 -3.30 -2.35
CA LEU A 91 5.47 -2.68 -2.37
C LEU A 91 5.00 -2.61 -3.82
N ASN A 92 3.84 -3.19 -4.09
CA ASN A 92 3.17 -3.12 -5.38
C ASN A 92 1.83 -2.42 -5.18
N VAL A 93 1.68 -1.24 -5.78
CA VAL A 93 0.44 -0.44 -5.75
C VAL A 93 -0.19 -0.51 -7.13
N SER A 94 -1.46 -0.90 -7.19
CA SER A 94 -2.20 -1.01 -8.45
C SER A 94 -3.45 -0.13 -8.46
N LYS A 95 -3.79 0.42 -9.63
CA LYS A 95 -5.01 1.22 -9.86
C LYS A 95 -6.29 0.38 -9.80
N ASP A 96 -6.20 -0.87 -10.26
CA ASP A 96 -7.32 -1.81 -10.30
C ASP A 96 -7.60 -2.41 -8.93
N LYS A 97 -8.20 -1.62 -8.04
CA LYS A 97 -8.99 -2.17 -6.93
C LYS A 97 -10.31 -2.75 -7.44
N ASP A 98 -10.73 -2.27 -8.61
CA ASP A 98 -11.99 -2.52 -9.27
C ASP A 98 -11.76 -2.91 -10.75
N ARG A 99 -11.39 -4.17 -11.01
CA ARG A 99 -12.27 -4.87 -11.95
C ARG A 99 -13.54 -5.05 -11.14
N LEU A 100 -14.47 -4.10 -11.26
CA LEU A 100 -15.87 -4.43 -11.07
C LEU A 100 -16.06 -5.72 -11.87
N GLN A 101 -16.24 -6.85 -11.20
CA GLN A 101 -16.77 -8.00 -11.94
C GLN A 101 -18.18 -7.58 -12.28
N GLU A 102 -18.40 -7.25 -13.55
CA GLU A 102 -19.73 -7.30 -14.12
C GLU A 102 -20.17 -8.75 -14.03
N VAL A 103 -20.94 -9.05 -12.99
CA VAL A 103 -21.56 -10.36 -12.87
C VAL A 103 -22.88 -10.27 -13.62
N PHE A 104 -22.93 -10.93 -14.76
CA PHE A 104 -24.14 -11.09 -15.54
C PHE A 104 -24.95 -12.25 -14.96
N SER A 105 -26.07 -11.94 -14.32
CA SER A 105 -27.00 -12.96 -13.84
C SER A 105 -28.17 -13.06 -14.81
N VAL A 106 -28.39 -14.23 -15.39
CA VAL A 106 -29.50 -14.48 -16.33
C VAL A 106 -30.68 -15.07 -15.57
N HIS A 107 -31.82 -14.41 -15.63
CA HIS A 107 -33.11 -14.92 -15.14
C HIS A 107 -34.14 -14.83 -16.26
N ASP A 108 -35.30 -15.49 -16.10
CA ASP A 108 -36.40 -15.43 -17.07
C ASP A 108 -36.88 -14.00 -17.35
N GLU A 109 -36.74 -13.10 -16.36
CA GLU A 109 -37.10 -11.68 -16.43
C GLU A 109 -36.02 -10.80 -17.10
N GLY A 110 -34.83 -11.33 -17.41
CA GLY A 110 -33.75 -10.60 -18.09
C GLY A 110 -32.32 -10.85 -17.59
N VAL A 111 -31.37 -10.07 -18.14
CA VAL A 111 -29.96 -10.07 -17.72
C VAL A 111 -29.74 -8.94 -16.71
N PHE A 112 -29.27 -9.30 -15.53
CA PHE A 112 -28.94 -8.36 -14.46
C PHE A 112 -27.44 -8.19 -14.41
N ILE A 113 -26.98 -6.94 -14.45
CA ILE A 113 -25.58 -6.60 -14.23
C ILE A 113 -25.46 -6.21 -12.76
N SER A 114 -24.71 -6.99 -11.98
CA SER A 114 -24.34 -6.61 -10.61
C SER A 114 -22.86 -6.29 -10.54
N HIS A 115 -22.55 -5.26 -9.75
CA HIS A 115 -21.19 -4.86 -9.43
C HIS A 115 -20.83 -5.40 -8.05
N GLN A 116 -19.93 -6.40 -8.00
CA GLN A 116 -19.47 -6.95 -6.72
C GLN A 116 -18.09 -6.39 -6.35
N ASN A 117 -18.00 -5.76 -5.18
CA ASN A 117 -16.73 -5.41 -4.55
C ASN A 117 -16.24 -6.56 -3.64
N HIS A 118 -14.93 -6.71 -3.46
CA HIS A 118 -14.30 -7.76 -2.63
C HIS A 118 -14.48 -7.53 -1.12
N ARG A 119 -15.18 -6.46 -0.71
CA ARG A 119 -15.51 -6.16 0.69
C ARG A 119 -17.04 -6.11 0.78
N ASP A 120 -17.65 -7.23 1.17
CA ASP A 120 -19.08 -7.47 1.10
C ASP A 120 -19.94 -6.37 1.75
N GLU A 121 -20.60 -5.57 0.90
CA GLU A 121 -21.98 -5.12 1.02
C GLU A 121 -22.51 -4.97 -0.42
N LEU A 122 -23.47 -5.80 -0.80
CA LEU A 122 -24.11 -5.81 -2.12
C LEU A 122 -24.90 -4.50 -2.31
N GLU A 123 -24.33 -3.51 -3.00
CA GLU A 123 -25.12 -2.39 -3.50
C GLU A 123 -25.66 -2.74 -4.90
N VAL A 124 -26.86 -3.33 -4.93
CA VAL A 124 -27.57 -3.65 -6.18
C VAL A 124 -28.14 -2.35 -6.74
N GLN A 125 -27.43 -1.70 -7.66
CA GLN A 125 -28.05 -0.70 -8.53
C GLN A 125 -28.74 -1.43 -9.69
N SER A 126 -30.06 -1.60 -9.58
CA SER A 126 -30.87 -2.18 -10.64
C SER A 126 -31.05 -1.17 -11.78
N LEU A 127 -30.41 -1.44 -12.92
CA LEU A 127 -30.79 -0.83 -14.19
C LEU A 127 -31.44 -1.92 -15.04
N SER A 128 -32.78 -1.94 -15.08
CA SER A 128 -33.52 -2.75 -16.04
C SER A 128 -33.37 -2.11 -17.42
N LEU A 129 -32.64 -2.77 -18.31
CA LEU A 129 -32.76 -2.49 -19.74
C LEU A 129 -33.91 -3.35 -20.27
N SER A 130 -35.12 -2.79 -20.22
CA SER A 130 -36.27 -3.33 -20.94
C SER A 130 -35.99 -3.22 -22.44
N TRP A 131 -35.98 -4.34 -23.17
CA TRP A 131 -35.94 -4.28 -24.63
C TRP A 131 -37.28 -3.71 -25.12
N LEU A 132 -37.19 -2.76 -26.07
CA LEU A 132 -38.30 -2.24 -26.88
C LEU A 132 -39.16 -3.36 -27.49
#